data_AF-A0A971WF55-F1
#
_entry.id   AF-A0A971WF55-F1
#
_cell.length_a   1.000
_cell.length_b   1.000
_cell.length_c   1.000
_cell.angle_alpha   90.00
_cell.angle_beta   90.00
_cell.angle_gamma   90.00
#
_symmetry.space_group_name_H-M   'P 1'
#
loop_
_entity.id
_entity.type
_entity.pdbx_description
1 polymer ?
#
loop_
_entity_poly.entity_id
_entity_poly.type
_entity_poly.pdbx_seq_one_letter_code
_entity_poly.pdbx_strand_id
1 'polypeptide(L)'
;TAGGNGVDGLAASEQEALVKNASQSTTGNVYGVYDMAGGLWERVAAYINNGNDNLRLNGKAILEDGDPQSSNKYKTVYAYDKADDTNEANYNLNKAVKGDAMFETSSGVGKKSWFGDDSSFMFGNAVFLHRGGTTINDPGVGIFSFSNTPGMSGNPLGFRCALIVK
;
A
#
# COMPACT_ATOMS: atom_id res chain seq x y z
N THR A 1 -6.78 13.60 -18.39
CA THR A 1 -8.23 13.73 -18.11
C THR A 1 -8.58 12.71 -17.04
N ALA A 2 -8.64 13.17 -15.79
CA ALA A 2 -9.33 12.43 -14.73
C ALA A 2 -10.81 12.46 -15.06
N GLY A 3 -11.41 11.29 -15.25
CA GLY A 3 -12.76 11.17 -15.77
C GLY A 3 -13.25 9.73 -15.69
N GLY A 4 -13.18 9.15 -14.50
CA GLY A 4 -13.96 7.98 -14.16
C GLY A 4 -15.09 8.45 -13.26
N ASN A 5 -16.15 8.99 -13.85
CA ASN A 5 -17.42 9.09 -13.16
C ASN A 5 -17.77 7.66 -12.74
N GLY A 6 -17.74 7.38 -11.44
CA GLY A 6 -18.50 6.30 -10.86
C GLY A 6 -19.95 6.51 -11.31
N VAL A 7 -20.32 5.82 -12.38
CA VAL A 7 -21.71 5.49 -12.59
C VAL A 7 -21.93 4.32 -11.66
N ASP A 8 -22.56 4.61 -10.54
CA ASP A 8 -23.17 3.67 -9.62
C ASP A 8 -23.84 2.60 -10.50
N GLY A 9 -23.21 1.43 -10.57
CA GLY A 9 -23.45 0.43 -11.61
C GLY A 9 -24.77 -0.30 -11.43
N LEU A 10 -25.89 0.41 -11.37
CA LEU A 10 -27.21 -0.18 -11.57
C LEU A 10 -27.39 -0.38 -13.07
N ALA A 11 -26.71 -1.41 -13.60
CA ALA A 11 -27.04 -1.95 -14.91
C ALA A 11 -28.52 -2.37 -14.90
N ALA A 12 -29.26 -2.03 -15.95
CA ALA A 12 -30.69 -2.31 -16.02
C ALA A 12 -30.99 -3.81 -16.18
N SER A 13 -29.96 -4.60 -16.48
CA SER A 13 -29.96 -6.06 -16.51
C SER A 13 -28.58 -6.60 -16.15
N GLU A 14 -28.52 -7.85 -15.67
CA GLU A 14 -27.25 -8.54 -15.40
C GLU A 14 -26.33 -8.50 -16.63
N GLN A 15 -26.87 -8.77 -17.82
CA GLN A 15 -26.11 -8.87 -19.06
C GLN A 15 -25.45 -7.55 -19.52
N GLU A 16 -26.09 -6.41 -19.26
CA GLU A 16 -25.47 -5.09 -19.50
C GLU A 16 -24.34 -4.77 -18.52
N ALA A 17 -24.46 -5.24 -17.27
CA ALA A 17 -23.40 -5.11 -16.27
C ALA A 17 -22.17 -5.93 -16.68
N LEU A 18 -22.39 -7.15 -17.18
CA LEU A 18 -21.31 -8.05 -17.64
C LEU A 18 -20.48 -7.39 -18.75
N VAL A 19 -21.13 -6.76 -19.73
CA VAL A 19 -20.46 -6.18 -20.90
C VAL A 19 -19.74 -4.87 -20.55
N LYS A 20 -20.36 -3.98 -19.74
CA LYS A 20 -19.72 -2.71 -19.35
C LYS A 20 -18.51 -2.90 -18.43
N ASN A 21 -18.56 -3.89 -17.54
CA ASN A 21 -17.54 -4.06 -16.50
C ASN A 21 -16.41 -5.03 -16.91
N ALA A 22 -16.55 -5.79 -18.00
CA ALA A 22 -15.53 -6.75 -18.45
C ALA A 22 -14.13 -6.12 -18.63
N SER A 23 -14.05 -4.86 -19.08
CA SER A 23 -12.79 -4.12 -19.24
C SER A 23 -12.13 -3.72 -17.91
N GLN A 24 -12.88 -3.69 -16.81
CA GLN A 24 -12.39 -3.38 -15.48
C GLN A 24 -11.98 -4.64 -14.69
N SER A 25 -12.27 -5.81 -15.23
CA SER A 25 -11.95 -7.10 -14.64
C SER A 25 -10.54 -7.55 -14.99
N THR A 26 -9.80 -8.07 -14.01
CA THR A 26 -8.45 -8.65 -14.21
C THR A 26 -8.40 -9.85 -15.16
N THR A 27 -9.55 -10.49 -15.44
CA THR A 27 -9.63 -11.67 -16.31
C THR A 27 -10.36 -11.40 -17.63
N GLY A 28 -10.81 -10.15 -17.87
CA GLY A 28 -11.62 -9.80 -19.04
C GLY A 28 -13.01 -10.45 -19.05
N ASN A 29 -13.43 -11.06 -17.94
CA ASN A 29 -14.74 -11.67 -17.76
C ASN A 29 -15.29 -11.39 -16.36
N VAL A 30 -16.47 -11.91 -16.07
CA VAL A 30 -17.23 -11.43 -14.90
C VAL A 30 -16.75 -11.98 -13.56
N TYR A 31 -15.85 -12.94 -13.59
CA TYR A 31 -15.29 -13.63 -12.43
C TYR A 31 -13.94 -13.06 -11.98
N GLY A 32 -13.42 -12.03 -12.67
CA GLY A 32 -12.17 -11.39 -12.27
C GLY A 32 -12.34 -10.43 -11.10
N VAL A 33 -11.21 -9.92 -10.62
CA VAL A 33 -11.18 -8.88 -9.59
C VAL A 33 -11.35 -7.53 -10.28
N TYR A 34 -12.15 -6.66 -9.69
CA TYR A 34 -12.45 -5.32 -10.21
C TYR A 34 -11.75 -4.25 -9.37
N ASP A 35 -11.75 -3.01 -9.85
CA ASP A 35 -11.23 -1.84 -9.12
C ASP A 35 -9.73 -1.97 -8.74
N MET A 36 -8.97 -2.66 -9.59
CA MET A 36 -7.51 -2.77 -9.48
C MET A 36 -6.79 -1.59 -10.17
N ALA A 37 -7.55 -0.65 -10.76
CA ALA A 37 -7.00 0.57 -11.34
C ALA A 37 -6.48 1.47 -10.21
N GLY A 38 -5.15 1.63 -10.16
CA GLY A 38 -4.47 2.54 -9.23
C GLY A 38 -4.42 3.98 -9.73
N GLY A 39 -3.48 4.76 -9.21
CA GLY A 39 -3.23 6.15 -9.65
C GLY A 39 -2.78 7.09 -8.52
N LEU A 40 -2.83 6.62 -7.27
CA LEU A 40 -2.40 7.35 -6.08
C LEU A 40 -1.50 6.46 -5.22
N TRP A 41 -0.67 7.09 -4.40
CA TRP A 41 -0.02 6.41 -3.29
C TRP A 41 -1.04 6.25 -2.14
N GLU A 42 -1.28 5.03 -1.71
CA GLU A 42 -2.25 4.73 -0.67
C GLU A 42 -1.58 4.62 0.69
N ARG A 43 -2.07 5.40 1.65
CA ARG A 43 -1.65 5.32 3.04
C ARG A 43 -2.10 3.99 3.64
N VAL A 44 -1.19 3.38 4.38
CA VAL A 44 -1.50 2.23 5.24
C VAL A 44 -1.20 2.57 6.69
N ALA A 45 -1.92 1.91 7.58
CA ALA A 45 -1.67 1.97 9.01
C ALA A 45 -0.47 1.06 9.37
N ALA A 46 0.71 1.35 8.81
CA ALA A 46 1.91 0.58 9.07
C ALA A 46 3.17 1.44 9.17
N TYR A 47 4.05 1.09 10.10
CA TYR A 47 5.24 1.86 10.44
C TYR A 47 6.35 1.02 11.07
N ILE A 48 7.55 1.60 11.17
CA ILE A 48 8.62 1.15 12.07
C ILE A 48 8.73 2.11 13.25
N ASN A 49 9.02 1.60 14.45
CA ASN A 49 9.23 2.42 15.64
C ASN A 49 10.72 2.51 16.00
N ASN A 50 11.47 3.24 15.16
CA ASN A 50 12.91 3.44 15.30
C ASN A 50 13.31 4.66 16.16
N GLY A 51 12.35 5.28 16.85
CA GLY A 51 12.58 6.47 17.65
C GLY A 51 12.69 7.78 16.87
N ASN A 52 12.48 7.78 15.54
CA ASN A 52 12.47 9.00 14.76
C ASN A 52 11.23 9.88 15.09
N ASP A 53 11.45 11.19 15.24
CA ASP A 53 10.39 12.14 15.59
C ASP A 53 9.23 12.19 14.59
N ASN A 54 9.46 11.86 13.31
CA ASN A 54 8.42 11.81 12.29
C ASN A 54 7.27 10.89 12.67
N LEU A 55 7.54 9.80 13.41
CA LEU A 55 6.51 8.88 13.85
C LEU A 55 5.51 9.60 14.78
N ARG A 56 6.02 10.39 15.74
CA ARG A 56 5.18 11.15 16.68
C ARG A 56 4.55 12.38 16.03
N LEU A 57 5.29 13.06 15.15
CA LEU A 57 4.83 14.27 14.48
C LEU A 57 3.68 13.98 13.50
N ASN A 58 3.78 12.90 12.73
CA ASN A 58 2.85 12.60 11.64
C ASN A 58 1.92 11.41 11.92
N GLY A 59 2.19 10.61 12.97
CA GLY A 59 1.44 9.39 13.31
C GLY A 59 0.85 9.37 14.72
N LYS A 60 0.65 10.53 15.36
CA LYS A 60 0.17 10.59 16.75
C LYS A 60 -1.04 9.68 17.04
N ALA A 61 -2.07 9.72 16.20
CA ALA A 61 -3.29 8.94 16.40
C ALA A 61 -3.05 7.40 16.36
N ILE A 62 -2.17 6.91 15.47
CA ILE A 62 -1.87 5.47 15.37
C ILE A 62 -0.98 4.99 16.53
N LEU A 63 -0.24 5.89 17.18
CA LEU A 63 0.54 5.60 18.38
C LEU A 63 -0.32 5.56 19.64
N GLU A 64 -1.38 6.36 19.70
CA GLU A 64 -2.32 6.39 20.84
C GLU A 64 -3.30 5.20 20.82
N ASP A 65 -3.44 4.51 19.68
CA ASP A 65 -4.21 3.27 19.55
C ASP A 65 -3.43 2.04 20.08
N GLY A 66 -3.28 1.96 21.39
CA GLY A 66 -2.58 0.86 22.08
C GLY A 66 -1.06 1.01 22.13
N ASP A 67 -0.34 -0.08 22.35
CA ASP A 67 1.13 -0.05 22.45
C ASP A 67 1.78 0.31 21.09
N PRO A 68 2.64 1.34 21.03
CA PRO A 68 3.30 1.76 19.79
C PRO A 68 4.42 0.80 19.33
N GLN A 69 4.77 -0.21 20.12
CA GLN A 69 5.79 -1.22 19.77
C GLN A 69 5.18 -2.51 19.22
N SER A 70 3.86 -2.66 19.22
CA SER A 70 3.19 -3.90 18.81
C SER A 70 2.04 -3.68 17.83
N SER A 71 1.88 -4.65 16.92
CA SER A 71 0.78 -4.70 15.97
C SER A 71 -0.54 -5.00 16.67
N ASN A 72 -1.64 -4.48 16.11
CA ASN A 72 -2.99 -4.78 16.55
C ASN A 72 -3.91 -4.97 15.32
N LYS A 73 -5.22 -5.09 15.52
CA LYS A 73 -6.20 -5.26 14.41
C LYS A 73 -6.30 -4.07 13.44
N TYR A 74 -5.74 -2.92 13.79
CA TYR A 74 -5.84 -1.66 13.04
C TYR A 74 -4.48 -1.16 12.53
N LYS A 75 -3.36 -1.70 13.04
CA LYS A 75 -2.01 -1.28 12.65
C LYS A 75 -1.00 -2.42 12.60
N THR A 76 -0.04 -2.29 11.70
CA THR A 76 1.13 -3.18 11.62
C THR A 76 2.39 -2.43 12.03
N VAL A 77 3.11 -2.96 13.02
CA VAL A 77 4.43 -2.46 13.42
C VAL A 77 5.47 -3.44 12.92
N TYR A 78 6.34 -2.98 12.01
CA TYR A 78 7.45 -3.79 11.50
C TYR A 78 8.69 -3.60 12.37
N ALA A 79 9.53 -4.63 12.40
CA ALA A 79 10.83 -4.53 13.04
C ALA A 79 11.76 -3.62 12.23
N TYR A 80 12.71 -2.99 12.90
CA TYR A 80 13.84 -2.32 12.27
C TYR A 80 15.14 -2.86 12.85
N ASP A 81 16.20 -2.82 12.06
CA ASP A 81 17.54 -3.13 12.52
C ASP A 81 18.09 -1.95 13.34
N LYS A 82 18.45 -2.21 14.59
CA LYS A 82 18.95 -1.18 15.51
C LYS A 82 20.39 -0.75 15.21
N ALA A 83 21.16 -1.62 14.57
CA ALA A 83 22.56 -1.36 14.25
C ALA A 83 22.72 -0.75 12.86
N ASP A 84 21.83 -1.11 11.93
CA ASP A 84 21.86 -0.67 10.54
C ASP A 84 20.46 -0.37 10.00
N ASP A 85 19.88 0.76 10.42
CA ASP A 85 18.53 1.20 10.00
C ASP A 85 18.51 1.64 8.52
N THR A 86 18.59 0.65 7.63
CA THR A 86 18.59 0.79 6.18
C THR A 86 17.40 0.06 5.57
N ASN A 87 17.04 0.48 4.36
CA ASN A 87 15.94 -0.13 3.59
C ASN A 87 16.12 -1.65 3.46
N GLU A 88 17.33 -2.10 3.10
CA GLU A 88 17.63 -3.51 2.88
C GLU A 88 17.70 -4.32 4.17
N ALA A 89 18.29 -3.79 5.24
CA ALA A 89 18.35 -4.48 6.53
C ALA A 89 16.93 -4.68 7.11
N ASN A 90 16.14 -3.60 7.12
CA ASN A 90 14.77 -3.64 7.63
C ASN A 90 13.87 -4.55 6.78
N TYR A 91 14.01 -4.53 5.45
CA TYR A 91 13.30 -5.48 4.57
C TYR A 91 13.66 -6.94 4.93
N ASN A 92 14.95 -7.23 5.07
CA ASN A 92 15.43 -8.58 5.36
C ASN A 92 15.00 -9.09 6.74
N LEU A 93 14.85 -8.21 7.73
CA LEU A 93 14.28 -8.55 9.04
C LEU A 93 12.82 -9.01 8.93
N ASN A 94 12.05 -8.42 8.02
CA ASN A 94 10.60 -8.60 7.95
C ASN A 94 10.14 -9.54 6.83
N LYS A 95 11.02 -10.01 5.93
CA LYS A 95 10.64 -10.83 4.75
C LYS A 95 9.86 -12.11 5.02
N ALA A 96 9.86 -12.59 6.27
CA ALA A 96 9.06 -13.72 6.71
C ALA A 96 7.59 -13.37 7.02
N VAL A 97 7.25 -12.09 7.19
CA VAL A 97 5.88 -11.61 7.38
C VAL A 97 5.04 -11.94 6.14
N LYS A 98 3.77 -12.27 6.36
CA LYS A 98 2.80 -12.68 5.35
C LYS A 98 1.45 -12.03 5.62
N GLY A 99 0.62 -11.92 4.59
CA GLY A 99 -0.77 -11.48 4.67
C GLY A 99 -1.03 -10.04 4.22
N ASP A 100 0.01 -9.24 3.99
CA ASP A 100 -0.07 -7.89 3.43
C ASP A 100 0.38 -7.80 1.95
N ALA A 101 0.72 -8.96 1.37
CA ALA A 101 1.21 -9.16 0.00
C ALA A 101 2.59 -8.57 -0.31
N MET A 102 3.21 -7.75 0.55
CA MET A 102 4.47 -7.09 0.21
C MET A 102 5.59 -8.09 -0.02
N PHE A 103 5.75 -9.05 0.88
CA PHE A 103 6.86 -10.00 0.82
C PHE A 103 6.54 -11.23 -0.04
N GLU A 104 5.27 -11.45 -0.38
CA GLU A 104 4.83 -12.44 -1.35
C GLU A 104 5.03 -11.98 -2.78
N THR A 105 4.99 -10.67 -3.00
CA THR A 105 5.07 -10.04 -4.33
C THR A 105 6.38 -9.30 -4.57
N SER A 106 7.36 -9.44 -3.68
CA SER A 106 8.70 -8.86 -3.85
C SER A 106 9.82 -9.80 -3.43
N SER A 107 11.01 -9.55 -3.99
CA SER A 107 12.21 -10.38 -3.82
C SER A 107 13.40 -9.62 -3.19
N GLY A 108 13.16 -8.40 -2.71
CA GLY A 108 14.18 -7.50 -2.17
C GLY A 108 13.80 -6.05 -2.41
N VAL A 109 14.75 -5.13 -2.24
CA VAL A 109 14.56 -3.69 -2.41
C VAL A 109 14.88 -3.21 -3.84
N GLY A 110 14.32 -2.05 -4.23
CA GLY A 110 14.42 -1.48 -5.58
C GLY A 110 13.31 -1.99 -6.50
N LYS A 111 13.59 -2.17 -7.80
CA LYS A 111 12.62 -2.71 -8.77
C LYS A 111 12.48 -4.24 -8.69
N LYS A 112 12.15 -4.72 -7.49
CA LYS A 112 12.14 -6.14 -7.11
C LYS A 112 10.78 -6.65 -6.66
N SER A 113 9.73 -5.82 -6.74
CA SER A 113 8.35 -6.29 -6.73
C SER A 113 7.98 -6.90 -8.09
N TRP A 114 6.87 -7.65 -8.15
CA TRP A 114 6.38 -8.24 -9.38
C TRP A 114 6.23 -7.18 -10.48
N PHE A 115 6.50 -7.59 -11.73
CA PHE A 115 6.47 -6.71 -12.91
C PHE A 115 7.47 -5.54 -12.91
N GLY A 116 8.47 -5.57 -12.02
CA GLY A 116 9.48 -4.50 -11.92
C GLY A 116 9.02 -3.30 -11.11
N ASP A 117 7.95 -3.46 -10.32
CA ASP A 117 7.40 -2.47 -9.40
C ASP A 117 8.40 -2.13 -8.27
N ASP A 118 8.21 -0.96 -7.66
CA ASP A 118 9.06 -0.47 -6.57
C ASP A 118 8.86 -1.25 -5.27
N SER A 119 9.97 -1.56 -4.61
CA SER A 119 10.03 -2.18 -3.29
C SER A 119 10.98 -1.35 -2.44
N SER A 120 10.42 -0.46 -1.63
CA SER A 120 11.19 0.43 -0.78
C SER A 120 10.65 0.36 0.64
N PHE A 121 11.33 -0.41 1.48
CA PHE A 121 10.93 -0.64 2.86
C PHE A 121 11.33 0.53 3.77
N MET A 122 10.65 0.72 4.89
CA MET A 122 10.85 1.85 5.80
C MET A 122 12.23 1.83 6.44
N PHE A 123 12.84 3.01 6.59
CA PHE A 123 14.12 3.20 7.28
C PHE A 123 14.36 4.68 7.62
N GLY A 124 15.23 4.95 8.59
CA GLY A 124 15.68 6.30 8.93
C GLY A 124 14.52 7.26 9.26
N ASN A 125 14.38 8.35 8.50
CA ASN A 125 13.29 9.31 8.71
C ASN A 125 11.98 8.94 8.00
N ALA A 126 11.99 7.93 7.12
CA ALA A 126 10.84 7.49 6.35
C ALA A 126 10.18 6.28 7.05
N VAL A 127 9.48 6.58 8.12
CA VAL A 127 9.00 5.58 9.10
C VAL A 127 7.62 4.99 8.80
N PHE A 128 6.90 5.51 7.80
CA PHE A 128 5.58 4.99 7.39
C PHE A 128 5.66 4.35 6.01
N LEU A 129 4.74 3.41 5.77
CA LEU A 129 4.59 2.72 4.50
C LEU A 129 3.44 3.32 3.67
N HIS A 130 3.58 3.32 2.36
CA HIS A 130 2.50 3.48 1.39
C HIS A 130 2.62 2.46 0.25
N ARG A 131 1.54 2.24 -0.49
CA ARG A 131 1.47 1.25 -1.58
C ARG A 131 0.80 1.83 -2.82
N GLY A 132 0.98 1.18 -3.96
CA GLY A 132 0.50 1.66 -5.25
C GLY A 132 1.48 2.63 -5.89
N GLY A 133 1.00 3.74 -6.42
CA GLY A 133 1.85 4.69 -7.12
C GLY A 133 1.07 5.59 -8.06
N THR A 134 1.71 6.68 -8.44
CA THR A 134 1.13 7.71 -9.31
C THR A 134 1.47 7.44 -10.76
N THR A 135 0.69 7.96 -11.70
CA THR A 135 0.95 7.83 -13.14
C THR A 135 2.11 8.70 -13.67
N ILE A 136 2.91 9.32 -12.79
CA ILE A 136 3.90 10.32 -13.18
C ILE A 136 5.27 9.66 -13.39
N ASN A 137 5.58 9.29 -14.65
CA ASN A 137 6.91 9.04 -15.23
C ASN A 137 7.93 8.14 -14.46
N ASP A 138 7.54 7.40 -13.43
CA ASP A 138 8.42 6.44 -12.74
C ASP A 138 8.14 5.02 -13.24
N PRO A 139 9.13 4.30 -13.80
CA PRO A 139 8.95 2.97 -14.37
C PRO A 139 8.67 1.85 -13.35
N GLY A 140 8.59 2.13 -12.04
CA GLY A 140 8.18 1.12 -11.05
C GLY A 140 7.02 1.55 -10.19
N VAL A 141 5.98 2.15 -10.77
CA VAL A 141 4.68 2.37 -10.12
C VAL A 141 3.70 1.31 -10.58
N GLY A 142 2.93 0.76 -9.65
CA GLY A 142 1.99 -0.30 -9.94
C GLY A 142 1.35 -0.86 -8.69
N ILE A 143 0.47 -1.85 -8.86
CA ILE A 143 -0.30 -2.41 -7.75
C ILE A 143 0.55 -3.24 -6.76
N PHE A 144 1.75 -3.66 -7.17
CA PHE A 144 2.70 -4.39 -6.33
C PHE A 144 3.80 -3.47 -5.79
N SER A 145 3.69 -2.16 -6.06
CA SER A 145 4.65 -1.18 -5.58
C SER A 145 4.36 -0.81 -4.13
N PHE A 146 5.41 -0.74 -3.31
CA PHE A 146 5.36 -0.16 -1.98
C PHE A 146 6.61 0.66 -1.71
N SER A 147 6.43 1.73 -0.94
CA SER A 147 7.49 2.68 -0.66
C SER A 147 7.33 3.30 0.72
N ASN A 148 8.38 3.95 1.20
CA ASN A 148 8.42 4.57 2.51
C ASN A 148 8.17 6.08 2.44
N THR A 149 7.79 6.67 3.56
CA THR A 149 7.53 8.10 3.66
C THR A 149 7.71 8.62 5.09
N PRO A 150 8.18 9.87 5.27
CA PRO A 150 8.18 10.55 6.57
C PRO A 150 6.79 10.78 7.18
N GLY A 151 5.70 10.57 6.44
CA GLY A 151 4.35 10.80 6.94
C GLY A 151 3.78 12.19 6.66
N MET A 152 4.56 13.08 6.04
CA MET A 152 4.13 14.45 5.72
C MET A 152 2.93 14.47 4.76
N SER A 153 2.11 15.53 4.83
CA SER A 153 1.07 15.79 3.83
C SER A 153 1.70 16.07 2.45
N GLY A 154 1.10 15.57 1.37
CA GLY A 154 1.65 15.69 0.01
C GLY A 154 0.76 15.06 -1.07
N ASN A 155 1.12 15.29 -2.35
CA ASN A 155 0.34 14.84 -3.51
C ASN A 155 0.97 13.63 -4.21
N PRO A 156 0.16 12.75 -4.84
CA PRO A 156 -1.27 12.53 -4.67
C PRO A 156 -1.47 11.26 -3.80
N LEU A 157 -1.94 11.48 -2.57
CA LEU A 157 -2.14 10.44 -1.56
C LEU A 157 -3.62 10.08 -1.43
N GLY A 158 -3.92 8.80 -1.27
CA GLY A 158 -5.26 8.27 -1.02
C GLY A 158 -5.29 7.20 0.07
N PHE A 159 -6.43 6.56 0.23
CA PHE A 159 -6.59 5.36 1.06
C PHE A 159 -7.78 4.55 0.54
N ARG A 160 -7.78 3.24 0.79
CA ARG A 160 -8.93 2.36 0.56
C ARG A 160 -9.38 1.75 1.89
N CYS A 161 -10.68 1.77 2.12
CA CYS A 161 -11.30 1.11 3.26
C CYS A 161 -11.81 -0.27 2.85
N ALA A 162 -11.62 -1.26 3.72
CA ALA A 162 -12.25 -2.57 3.59
C ALA A 162 -13.25 -2.76 4.73
N LEU A 163 -14.48 -3.17 4.40
CA LEU A 163 -15.51 -3.53 5.36
C LEU A 163 -15.63 -5.06 5.41
N ILE A 164 -15.49 -5.63 6.61
CA ILE A 164 -15.74 -7.05 6.84
C ILE A 164 -17.11 -7.17 7.50
N VAL A 165 -18.06 -7.80 6.80
CA VAL A 165 -19.38 -8.13 7.36
C VAL A 165 -19.28 -9.53 7.97
N LYS A 166 -19.75 -9.70 9.21
CA LYS A 166 -19.82 -10.99 9.92
C LYS A 166 -21.21 -11.58 9.82
#